data_AF-A0A848TRB8-F1
#
_entry.id   AF-A0A848TRB8-F1
#
_cell.length_a   1.000
_cell.length_b   1.000
_cell.length_c   1.000
_cell.angle_alpha   90.00
_cell.angle_beta   90.00
_cell.angle_gamma   90.00
#
_symmetry.space_group_name_H-M   'P 1'
#
loop_
_entity.id
_entity.type
_entity.pdbx_description
1 polymer ?
#
loop_
_entity_poly.entity_id
_entity_poly.type
_entity_poly.pdbx_seq_one_letter_code
_entity_poly.pdbx_strand_id
1 'polypeptide(L)' 'KNDGEYILLSEIENVARIKMPKIRKWYYNSDDTHLGTDVLTKATPLSESDR' A
#
# COMPACT_ATOMS: atom_id res chain seq x y z
N LYS A 1 7.58 21.07 -12.47
CA LYS A 1 6.21 20.75 -12.01
C LYS A 1 6.29 19.44 -11.24
N ASN A 2 5.67 19.42 -10.06
CA ASN A 2 5.51 18.24 -9.19
C ASN A 2 3.99 18.07 -9.00
N ASP A 3 3.31 17.74 -10.10
CA ASP A 3 1.84 17.73 -10.23
C ASP A 3 1.25 16.30 -10.20
N GLY A 4 2.06 15.31 -9.83
CA GLY A 4 1.64 13.92 -9.64
C GLY A 4 1.32 13.59 -8.18
N GLU A 5 1.17 12.30 -7.89
CA GLU A 5 0.91 11.77 -6.55
C GLU A 5 2.16 11.13 -5.95
N TYR A 6 2.22 11.06 -4.62
CA TYR A 6 3.20 10.25 -3.91
C TYR A 6 2.53 9.41 -2.83
N ILE A 7 3.23 8.35 -2.41
CA ILE A 7 2.71 7.40 -1.43
C ILE A 7 3.64 7.31 -0.22
N LEU A 8 3.05 7.35 0.97
CA LEU A 8 3.73 6.99 2.22
C LEU A 8 3.33 5.57 2.61
N LEU A 9 4.35 4.75 2.82
CA LEU A 9 4.22 3.34 3.18
C LEU A 9 4.55 3.18 4.65
N SER A 10 3.64 2.58 5.41
CA SER A 10 3.85 2.31 6.82
C SER A 10 3.28 0.96 7.20
N GLU A 11 3.85 0.40 8.27
CA GLU A 11 3.57 -0.95 8.78
C GLU A 11 3.90 -2.04 7.75
N ILE A 12 4.70 -3.02 8.16
CA ILE A 12 5.08 -4.14 7.29
C ILE A 12 4.32 -5.37 7.73
N GLU A 13 3.61 -6.00 6.79
CA GLU A 13 3.05 -7.34 6.95
C GLU A 13 3.82 -8.32 6.08
N ASN A 14 4.21 -9.46 6.65
CA ASN A 14 4.91 -10.51 5.90
C ASN A 14 3.86 -11.44 5.28
N VAL A 15 3.69 -11.38 3.97
CA VAL A 15 2.79 -12.25 3.21
C VAL A 15 3.64 -13.28 2.48
N ALA A 16 3.61 -14.52 2.98
CA ALA A 16 4.55 -15.57 2.58
C ALA A 16 6.02 -15.11 2.73
N ARG A 17 6.69 -14.78 1.62
CA ARG A 17 8.10 -14.33 1.59
C ARG A 17 8.24 -12.85 1.17
N ILE A 18 7.12 -12.13 1.08
CA ILE A 18 7.09 -10.72 0.64
C ILE A 18 6.78 -9.83 1.84
N LYS A 19 7.58 -8.78 2.03
CA LYS A 19 7.28 -7.68 2.96
C LYS A 19 6.36 -6.70 2.26
N MET A 20 5.09 -6.67 2.66
CA MET A 20 4.07 -5.82 2.08
C MET A 20 3.76 -4.67 3.03
N PRO A 21 3.68 -3.40 2.57
CA PRO A 21 3.16 -2.33 3.40
C PRO A 21 1.68 -2.57 3.69
N LYS A 22 1.31 -2.59 4.97
CA LYS A 22 -0.08 -2.77 5.41
C LYS A 22 -0.90 -1.51 5.18
N ILE A 23 -0.27 -0.33 5.34
CA ILE A 23 -0.91 0.97 5.18
C ILE A 23 -0.22 1.75 4.06
N ARG A 24 -1.05 2.27 3.15
CA ARG A 24 -0.65 3.00 1.95
C ARG A 24 -1.43 4.30 1.89
N LYS A 25 -0.77 5.42 2.18
CA LYS A 25 -1.39 6.75 2.15
C LYS A 25 -0.96 7.51 0.91
N TRP A 26 -1.92 8.00 0.15
CA TRP A 26 -1.69 8.74 -1.09
C TRP A 26 -1.85 10.23 -0.84
N TYR A 27 -1.00 11.01 -1.50
CA TYR A 27 -0.94 12.45 -1.37
C TYR A 27 -0.72 13.12 -2.72
N TYR A 28 -1.28 14.32 -2.90
CA TYR A 28 -0.98 15.17 -4.03
C TYR A 28 0.32 15.95 -3.77
N ASN A 29 1.25 15.98 -4.72
CA ASN A 29 2.57 16.60 -4.51
C ASN A 29 2.54 18.12 -4.38
N SER A 30 1.51 18.81 -4.88
CA SER A 30 1.56 20.28 -4.93
C SER A 30 1.37 20.95 -3.57
N ASP A 31 0.66 20.29 -2.66
CA ASP A 31 0.20 20.85 -1.40
C ASP A 31 0.12 19.82 -0.26
N ASP A 32 0.69 18.62 -0.47
CA ASP A 32 0.64 17.49 0.47
C ASP A 32 -0.79 17.11 0.89
N THR A 33 -1.78 17.39 0.03
CA THR A 33 -3.17 17.03 0.33
C THR A 33 -3.32 15.51 0.39
N HIS A 34 -3.89 15.02 1.49
CA HIS A 34 -4.22 13.60 1.63
C HIS A 34 -5.38 13.21 0.70
N LEU A 35 -5.14 12.24 -0.18
CA LEU A 35 -6.10 11.77 -1.17
C LEU A 35 -6.86 10.53 -0.72
N GLY A 36 -6.20 9.67 0.05
CA GLY A 36 -6.82 8.45 0.56
C GLY A 36 -5.85 7.51 1.23
N THR A 37 -6.42 6.59 2.00
CA THR A 37 -5.68 5.52 2.66
C THR A 37 -6.23 4.17 2.21
N ASP A 38 -5.35 3.35 1.68
CA ASP A 38 -5.62 1.93 1.45
C ASP A 38 -5.00 1.11 2.61
N VAL A 39 -5.80 0.17 3.15
CA VAL A 39 -5.42 -0.69 4.26
C VAL A 39 -5.57 -2.15 3.87
N LEU A 40 -4.49 -2.91 3.97
CA LEU A 40 -4.49 -4.35 3.82
C LEU A 40 -5.13 -5.00 5.05
N THR A 41 -6.37 -5.48 4.90
CA THR A 41 -7.14 -6.10 6.00
C THR A 41 -6.99 -7.61 6.06
N LYS A 42 -6.72 -8.25 4.91
CA LYS A 42 -6.49 -9.70 4.81
C LYS A 42 -5.51 -9.98 3.68
N ALA A 43 -4.48 -10.76 3.99
CA ALA A 43 -3.58 -11.31 2.99
C ALA A 43 -3.56 -12.84 3.15
N THR A 44 -3.89 -13.55 2.07
CA THR A 44 -3.82 -15.01 2.03
C THR A 44 -2.91 -15.39 0.89
N PRO A 45 -1.79 -16.08 1.14
CA PRO A 45 -0.94 -16.59 0.08
C PRO A 45 -1.76 -17.51 -0.84
N LEU A 46 -1.57 -17.37 -2.15
CA LEU A 46 -2.17 -18.31 -3.12
C LEU A 46 -1.59 -19.70 -2.87
N SER A 47 -2.46 -20.69 -2.73
CA SER A 47 -2.09 -22.10 -2.65
C SER A 47 -2.14 -22.73 -4.04
N GLU A 48 -1.44 -23.85 -4.24
CA GLU A 48 -1.48 -24.57 -5.53
C GLU A 48 -2.89 -25.08 -5.88
N SER A 49 -3.75 -25.28 -4.88
CA SER A 49 -5.15 -25.66 -5.07
C SER A 49 -6.07 -24.52 -5.53
N ASP A 50 -5.60 -23.26 -5.51
CA ASP A 50 -6.37 -22.09 -5.96
C ASP A 50 -6.15 -21.77 -7.45
N ARG A 51 -5.35 -22.59 -8.16
CA ARG A 51 -5.06 -22.45 -9.60
C ARG A 51 -6.00 -23.27 -10.46
#